data_AF-X0WEI5-F1
#
_entry.id   AF-X0WEI5-F1
#
_cell.length_a   1.000
_cell.length_b   1.000
_cell.length_c   1.000
_cell.angle_alpha   90.00
_cell.angle_beta   90.00
_cell.angle_gamma   90.00
#
_symmetry.space_group_name_H-M   'P 1'
#
loop_
_entity.id
_entity.type
_entity.pdbx_description
1 polymer ?
#
loop_
_entity_poly.entity_id
_entity_poly.type
_entity_poly.pdbx_seq_one_letter_code
_entity_poly.pdbx_strand_id
1 'polypeptide(L)'
;GYRSEFTVDTKGEGIICTRIIGFKPCVEDIEKNKLGSMVSLTTGKALAFSLANLQERGELYIKANTDVYEGMVIGNVSKGIDLRVNPIKGKHLTNMRASSADIGIKLTPPLLLTLERGLEIIKEDEFLEITPRHIRLRKAS
;
A
#
# COMPACT_ATOMS: atom_id res chain seq x y z
N GLY A 1 -8.50 8.06 7.92
CA GLY A 1 -9.17 8.73 9.02
C GLY A 1 -10.49 8.02 9.27
N TYR A 2 -11.23 8.41 10.30
CA TYR A 2 -12.46 7.71 10.69
C TYR A 2 -13.56 7.64 9.62
N ARG A 3 -13.56 8.54 8.61
CA ARG A 3 -14.62 8.54 7.58
C ARG A 3 -14.65 7.25 6.74
N SER A 4 -13.49 6.70 6.38
CA SER A 4 -13.40 5.45 5.62
C SER A 4 -13.85 4.26 6.46
N GLU A 5 -13.43 4.19 7.71
CA GLU A 5 -13.83 3.17 8.69
C GLU A 5 -15.35 3.21 8.95
N PHE A 6 -15.89 4.39 9.19
CA PHE A 6 -17.32 4.61 9.39
C PHE A 6 -18.17 4.10 8.21
N THR A 7 -17.74 4.32 6.96
CA THR A 7 -18.46 3.80 5.80
C THR A 7 -18.47 2.27 5.77
N VAL A 8 -17.37 1.62 6.17
CA VAL A 8 -17.27 0.16 6.25
C VAL A 8 -18.17 -0.38 7.37
N ASP A 9 -18.08 0.19 8.57
CA ASP A 9 -18.85 -0.26 9.74
C ASP A 9 -20.36 -0.11 9.54
N THR A 10 -20.78 0.97 8.88
CA THR A 10 -22.19 1.25 8.61
C THR A 10 -22.68 0.63 7.30
N LYS A 11 -21.82 -0.09 6.58
CA LYS A 11 -22.12 -0.68 5.26
C LYS A 11 -22.70 0.34 4.27
N GLY A 12 -22.30 1.61 4.39
CA GLY A 12 -22.76 2.71 3.53
C GLY A 12 -24.07 3.38 3.92
N GLU A 13 -24.79 2.90 4.94
CA GLU A 13 -26.08 3.47 5.37
C GLU A 13 -25.91 4.60 6.41
N GLY A 14 -24.70 4.77 6.96
CA GLY A 14 -24.41 5.77 7.97
C GLY A 14 -24.22 7.16 7.40
N ILE A 15 -24.77 8.17 8.09
CA ILE A 15 -24.51 9.58 7.81
C ILE A 15 -23.58 10.15 8.89
N ILE A 16 -22.44 10.71 8.48
CA ILE A 16 -21.52 11.42 9.37
C ILE A 16 -21.46 12.90 9.00
N CYS A 17 -21.68 13.76 9.98
CA CYS A 17 -21.56 15.21 9.86
C CYS A 17 -20.54 15.71 10.89
N THR A 18 -19.60 16.56 10.46
CA THR A 18 -18.55 17.09 11.32
C THR A 18 -18.68 18.61 11.43
N ARG A 19 -18.66 19.12 12.66
CA ARG A 19 -18.62 20.56 12.96
C ARG A 19 -17.54 20.84 14.01
N ILE A 20 -16.74 21.87 13.77
CA ILE A 20 -15.72 22.32 14.72
C ILE A 20 -16.41 23.13 15.83
N ILE A 21 -16.14 22.77 17.10
CA ILE A 21 -16.71 23.42 18.29
C ILE A 21 -15.74 24.47 18.87
N GLY A 22 -14.44 24.21 18.77
CA GLY A 22 -13.38 25.09 19.28
C GLY A 22 -12.09 24.32 19.57
N PHE A 23 -11.01 25.04 19.86
CA PHE A 23 -9.75 24.43 20.26
C PHE A 23 -9.78 24.03 21.74
N LYS A 24 -9.16 22.90 22.07
CA LYS A 24 -9.03 22.38 23.44
C LYS A 24 -7.55 22.07 23.74
N PRO A 25 -7.16 21.94 25.01
CA PRO A 25 -5.83 21.45 25.37
C PRO A 25 -5.51 20.16 24.60
N CYS A 26 -4.25 20.02 24.18
CA CYS A 26 -3.78 18.87 23.43
C CYS A 26 -4.01 17.59 24.26
N VAL A 27 -4.72 16.64 23.67
CA VAL A 27 -4.78 15.27 24.18
C VAL A 27 -3.45 14.59 23.82
N GLU A 28 -3.02 13.61 24.59
CA GLU A 28 -1.79 12.83 24.36
C GLU A 28 -1.64 12.35 22.91
N ASP A 29 -0.43 11.91 22.54
CA ASP A 29 -0.10 11.50 21.18
C ASP A 29 -1.08 10.44 20.65
N ILE A 30 -1.79 10.80 19.58
CA ILE A 30 -2.63 9.86 18.84
C ILE A 30 -1.69 8.92 18.08
N GLU A 31 -1.61 7.66 18.53
CA GLU A 31 -0.77 6.66 17.87
C GLU A 31 -1.22 6.45 16.42
N LYS A 32 -0.37 6.83 15.47
CA LYS A 32 -0.52 6.39 14.07
C LYS A 32 0.03 4.98 13.93
N ASN A 33 -0.57 4.19 13.03
CA ASN A 33 -0.12 2.83 12.73
C ASN A 33 1.39 2.81 12.39
N LYS A 34 2.17 2.06 13.17
CA LYS A 34 3.63 1.88 13.00
C LYS A 34 3.94 0.87 11.90
N LEU A 35 3.38 1.05 10.70
CA LEU A 35 3.68 0.20 9.54
C LEU A 35 4.87 0.76 8.75
N GLY A 36 5.68 -0.13 8.18
CA GLY A 36 6.78 0.23 7.27
C GLY A 36 6.25 0.44 5.85
N SER A 37 7.02 1.12 5.00
CA SER A 37 6.68 1.36 3.59
C SER A 37 7.43 0.41 2.68
N MET A 38 6.74 -0.22 1.73
CA MET A 38 7.35 -1.06 0.72
C MET A 38 7.68 -0.22 -0.51
N VAL A 39 8.96 0.08 -0.73
CA VAL A 39 9.43 1.04 -1.75
C VAL A 39 10.03 0.31 -2.94
N SER A 40 9.58 0.63 -4.15
CA SER A 40 10.11 0.06 -5.39
C SER A 40 11.54 0.57 -5.67
N LEU A 41 12.45 -0.34 -5.99
CA LEU A 41 13.83 -0.06 -6.41
C LEU A 41 14.00 0.12 -7.92
N THR A 42 12.97 -0.20 -8.69
CA THR A 42 13.10 -0.34 -10.14
C THR A 42 11.85 0.19 -10.84
N THR A 43 12.05 0.76 -12.01
CA THR A 43 10.96 1.21 -12.90
C THR A 43 10.59 0.10 -13.87
N GLY A 44 9.30 -0.19 -14.03
CA GLY A 44 8.80 -1.20 -14.96
C GLY A 44 7.41 -1.70 -14.58
N LYS A 45 7.00 -2.86 -15.14
CA LYS A 45 5.70 -3.48 -14.87
C LYS A 45 5.79 -4.49 -13.72
N ALA A 46 4.95 -4.32 -12.70
CA ALA A 46 4.91 -5.22 -11.56
C ALA A 46 4.45 -6.63 -11.97
N LEU A 47 5.27 -7.64 -11.71
CA LEU A 47 4.99 -9.03 -12.07
C LEU A 47 4.23 -9.73 -10.94
N ALA A 48 3.20 -10.51 -11.30
CA ALA A 48 2.41 -11.27 -10.32
C ALA A 48 3.28 -12.19 -9.43
N PHE A 49 4.32 -12.79 -10.00
CA PHE A 49 5.27 -13.61 -9.25
C PHE A 49 6.02 -12.83 -8.16
N SER A 50 6.47 -11.61 -8.47
CA SER A 50 7.11 -10.75 -7.46
C SER A 50 6.12 -10.34 -6.39
N LEU A 51 4.93 -9.88 -6.79
CA LEU A 51 3.88 -9.45 -5.85
C LEU A 51 3.44 -10.57 -4.90
N ALA A 52 3.40 -11.82 -5.36
CA ALA A 52 3.05 -12.97 -4.54
C ALA A 52 4.02 -13.21 -3.38
N ASN A 53 5.31 -12.93 -3.56
CA ASN A 53 6.28 -12.99 -2.47
C ASN A 53 6.22 -11.76 -1.56
N LEU A 54 5.80 -10.61 -2.12
CA LEU A 54 5.75 -9.34 -1.38
C LEU A 54 4.53 -9.24 -0.47
N GLN A 55 3.37 -9.77 -0.87
CA GLN A 55 2.16 -9.80 -0.04
C GLN A 55 2.31 -10.64 1.25
N GLU A 56 3.33 -11.50 1.34
CA GLU A 56 3.62 -12.23 2.59
C GLU A 56 4.24 -11.31 3.66
N ARG A 57 4.76 -10.14 3.26
CA ARG A 57 5.45 -9.18 4.15
C ARG A 57 4.56 -8.03 4.60
N GLY A 58 3.38 -7.91 4.02
CA GLY A 58 2.42 -6.84 4.29
C GLY A 58 1.36 -6.74 3.19
N GLU A 59 0.64 -5.64 3.18
CA GLU A 59 -0.45 -5.38 2.26
C GLU A 59 0.01 -4.60 1.03
N LEU A 60 -0.41 -5.03 -0.15
CA LEU A 60 -0.07 -4.38 -1.42
C LEU A 60 -1.08 -3.29 -1.77
N TYR A 61 -0.61 -2.22 -2.40
CA TYR A 61 -1.43 -1.11 -2.90
C TYR A 61 -1.68 -1.17 -4.40
N ILE A 62 -0.93 -2.03 -5.10
CA ILE A 62 -0.94 -2.15 -6.55
C ILE A 62 -1.41 -3.53 -7.00
N LYS A 63 -1.97 -3.58 -8.22
CA LYS A 63 -2.31 -4.83 -8.89
C LYS A 63 -1.12 -5.36 -9.70
N ALA A 64 -1.17 -6.63 -10.08
CA ALA A 64 -0.27 -7.14 -11.12
C ALA A 64 -0.41 -6.32 -12.42
N ASN A 65 0.69 -6.19 -13.16
CA ASN A 65 0.82 -5.39 -14.38
C ASN A 65 0.69 -3.86 -14.19
N THR A 66 0.70 -3.37 -12.95
CA THR A 66 0.77 -1.92 -12.68
C THR A 66 2.15 -1.39 -13.05
N ASP A 67 2.20 -0.26 -13.77
CA ASP A 67 3.44 0.47 -14.04
C ASP A 67 3.93 1.15 -12.76
N VAL A 68 5.13 0.78 -12.33
CA VAL A 68 5.79 1.31 -11.13
C VAL A 68 7.08 2.03 -11.52
N TYR A 69 7.51 2.94 -10.66
CA TYR A 69 8.77 3.66 -10.81
C TYR A 69 9.59 3.56 -9.53
N GLU A 70 10.90 3.79 -9.64
CA GLU A 70 11.81 3.82 -8.48
C GLU A 70 11.38 4.88 -7.45
N GLY A 71 11.33 4.50 -6.17
CA GLY A 71 10.88 5.37 -5.08
C GLY A 71 9.35 5.35 -4.85
N MET A 72 8.58 4.71 -5.74
CA MET A 72 7.14 4.51 -5.54
C MET A 72 6.87 3.56 -4.37
N VAL A 73 5.96 3.91 -3.48
CA VAL A 73 5.47 3.03 -2.40
C VAL A 73 4.37 2.15 -2.97
N ILE A 74 4.59 0.83 -2.93
CA ILE A 74 3.72 -0.18 -3.55
C ILE A 74 2.92 -1.00 -2.53
N GLY A 75 3.10 -0.74 -1.24
CA GLY A 75 2.47 -1.46 -0.14
C GLY A 75 3.03 -1.04 1.22
N ASN A 76 2.53 -1.66 2.28
CA ASN A 76 3.10 -1.55 3.63
C ASN A 76 3.86 -2.81 4.03
N VAL A 77 4.56 -2.71 5.17
CA VAL A 77 5.29 -3.80 5.82
C VAL A 77 4.82 -3.89 7.27
N SER A 78 4.34 -5.06 7.67
CA SER A 78 3.77 -5.26 9.02
C SER A 78 4.79 -5.12 10.15
N LYS A 79 6.08 -5.21 9.85
CA LYS A 79 7.19 -5.11 10.82
C LYS A 79 7.67 -3.68 11.11
N GLY A 80 6.98 -2.66 10.59
CA GLY A 80 7.26 -1.25 10.90
C GLY A 80 8.47 -0.62 10.21
N ILE A 81 9.39 -1.42 9.67
CA ILE A 81 10.60 -0.95 8.99
C ILE A 81 10.34 -0.87 7.47
N ASP A 82 10.75 0.23 6.85
CA ASP A 82 10.68 0.41 5.40
C ASP A 82 11.52 -0.65 4.67
N LEU A 83 10.97 -1.18 3.58
CA LEU A 83 11.59 -2.24 2.80
C LEU A 83 11.72 -1.82 1.35
N ARG A 84 12.95 -1.74 0.86
CA ARG A 84 13.24 -1.56 -0.56
C ARG A 84 13.10 -2.89 -1.30
N VAL A 85 12.26 -2.94 -2.33
CA VAL A 85 11.88 -4.18 -3.04
C VAL A 85 11.95 -4.04 -4.55
N ASN A 86 12.10 -5.18 -5.23
CA ASN A 86 12.04 -5.26 -6.68
C ASN A 86 10.72 -5.93 -7.10
N PRO A 87 9.70 -5.17 -7.55
CA PRO A 87 8.41 -5.73 -7.99
C PRO A 87 8.42 -6.29 -9.42
N ILE A 88 9.53 -6.15 -10.17
CA ILE A 88 9.67 -6.61 -11.55
C ILE A 88 10.49 -7.91 -11.66
N LYS A 89 10.88 -8.50 -10.53
CA LYS A 89 11.71 -9.71 -10.51
C LYS A 89 10.95 -10.89 -11.11
N GLY A 90 11.51 -11.44 -12.19
CA GLY A 90 11.00 -12.65 -12.82
C GLY A 90 11.29 -13.91 -12.03
N LYS A 91 10.64 -15.01 -12.40
CA LYS A 91 10.94 -16.35 -11.90
C LYS A 91 12.29 -16.79 -12.49
N HIS A 92 13.31 -17.03 -11.66
CA HIS A 92 14.54 -17.68 -12.13
C HIS A 92 14.24 -19.15 -12.40
N LEU A 93 14.31 -19.57 -13.67
CA LEU A 93 14.01 -20.94 -14.13
C LEU A 93 15.02 -21.99 -13.65
N THR A 94 16.08 -21.60 -12.93
CA THR A 94 17.22 -22.47 -12.61
C THR A 94 17.05 -23.34 -11.37
N ASN A 95 16.10 -23.06 -10.46
CA ASN A 95 15.95 -23.79 -9.18
C ASN A 95 14.59 -24.49 -9.00
N MET A 96 13.97 -24.98 -10.07
CA MET A 96 12.74 -25.79 -9.96
C MET A 96 12.93 -27.17 -10.59
N ARG A 97 13.78 -28.00 -9.97
CA ARG A 97 13.71 -29.46 -10.12
C ARG A 97 12.78 -30.00 -9.03
N ALA A 98 11.50 -30.18 -9.35
CA ALA A 98 10.60 -31.15 -8.72
C ALA A 98 9.20 -31.02 -9.34
N SER A 99 8.82 -32.07 -10.06
CA SER A 99 7.47 -32.66 -10.06
C SER A 99 6.34 -31.85 -9.41
N SER A 100 5.37 -31.47 -10.25
CA SER A 100 3.99 -31.08 -9.88
C SER A 100 3.80 -29.72 -9.18
N ALA A 101 3.69 -28.62 -9.93
CA ALA A 101 3.05 -27.38 -9.42
C ALA A 101 2.89 -26.28 -10.50
N ASP A 102 1.91 -26.42 -11.39
CA ASP A 102 1.22 -25.24 -11.96
C ASP A 102 0.24 -24.70 -10.91
N ILE A 103 0.78 -24.29 -9.75
CA ILE A 103 -0.01 -23.59 -8.74
C ILE A 103 -0.20 -22.18 -9.26
N GLY A 104 -1.40 -21.89 -9.77
CA GLY A 104 -1.78 -20.54 -10.18
C GLY A 104 -1.44 -19.54 -9.06
N ILE A 105 -0.69 -18.48 -9.42
CA ILE A 105 -0.26 -17.47 -8.46
C ILE A 105 -1.51 -16.77 -7.91
N LYS A 106 -1.80 -16.98 -6.62
CA LYS A 106 -2.92 -16.34 -5.93
C LYS A 106 -2.45 -15.02 -5.29
N LEU A 107 -3.03 -13.92 -5.75
CA LEU A 107 -2.80 -12.60 -5.17
C LEU A 107 -4.00 -12.19 -4.32
N THR A 108 -3.74 -11.73 -3.11
CA THR A 108 -4.75 -11.05 -2.30
C THR A 108 -5.13 -9.75 -3.00
N PRO A 109 -6.44 -9.40 -3.07
CA PRO A 109 -6.86 -8.11 -3.63
C PRO A 109 -6.12 -6.97 -2.93
N PRO A 110 -5.44 -6.07 -3.67
CA PRO A 110 -4.67 -5.00 -3.07
C PRO A 110 -5.58 -3.93 -2.47
N LEU A 111 -5.07 -3.24 -1.45
CA LEU A 111 -5.68 -2.05 -0.89
C LEU A 111 -5.46 -0.87 -1.85
N LEU A 112 -6.44 -0.64 -2.73
CA LEU A 112 -6.38 0.48 -3.66
C LEU A 112 -6.40 1.82 -2.91
N LEU A 113 -5.47 2.69 -3.29
CA LEU A 113 -5.34 4.03 -2.75
C LEU A 113 -6.38 4.97 -3.37
N THR A 114 -7.21 5.55 -2.52
CA THR A 114 -7.99 6.76 -2.83
C THR A 114 -7.29 7.98 -2.23
N LEU A 115 -7.80 9.19 -2.48
CA LEU A 115 -7.24 10.41 -1.91
C LEU A 115 -7.25 10.36 -0.37
N GLU A 116 -8.39 9.98 0.21
CA GLU A 116 -8.62 9.92 1.64
C GLU A 116 -7.74 8.87 2.30
N ARG A 117 -7.63 7.69 1.68
CA ARG A 117 -6.74 6.61 2.15
C ARG A 117 -5.27 7.00 2.01
N GLY A 118 -4.90 7.64 0.90
CA GLY A 118 -3.55 8.15 0.70
C GLY A 118 -3.15 9.14 1.80
N LEU A 119 -4.02 10.09 2.14
CA LEU A 119 -3.80 11.06 3.22
C LEU A 119 -3.78 10.44 4.62
N GLU A 120 -4.41 9.29 4.81
CA GLU A 120 -4.36 8.52 6.06
C GLU A 120 -3.06 7.74 6.21
N ILE A 121 -2.54 7.16 5.12
CA ILE A 121 -1.40 6.25 5.13
C ILE A 121 -0.06 6.99 5.01
N ILE A 122 -0.04 8.14 4.32
CA ILE A 122 1.18 8.91 4.04
C ILE A 122 1.97 9.23 5.30
N LYS A 123 3.28 9.04 5.23
CA LYS A 123 4.24 9.42 6.28
C LYS A 123 4.85 10.80 6.04
N GLU A 124 5.53 11.32 7.05
CA GLU A 124 6.20 12.62 6.99
C GLU A 124 7.29 12.70 5.91
N ASP A 125 7.91 11.57 5.55
CA ASP A 125 8.95 11.47 4.52
C ASP A 125 8.43 10.94 3.17
N GLU A 126 7.12 11.06 2.95
CA GLU A 126 6.42 10.60 1.75
C GLU A 126 5.61 11.72 1.11
N PHE A 127 5.37 11.57 -0.20
CA PHE A 127 4.47 12.41 -0.97
C PHE A 127 3.34 11.60 -1.59
N LEU A 128 2.15 12.19 -1.62
CA LEU A 128 1.00 11.69 -2.38
C LEU A 128 0.99 12.34 -3.76
N GLU A 129 1.35 11.57 -4.78
CA GLU A 129 1.25 11.98 -6.17
C GLU A 129 -0.18 11.83 -6.66
N ILE A 130 -0.78 12.95 -7.10
CA ILE A 130 -2.15 12.99 -7.59
C ILE A 130 -2.14 13.42 -9.05
N THR A 131 -2.76 12.58 -9.88
CA THR A 131 -3.01 12.86 -11.30
C THR A 131 -4.47 12.54 -11.61
N PRO A 132 -5.04 13.02 -12.73
CA PRO A 132 -6.44 12.72 -13.09
C PRO A 132 -6.77 11.23 -13.19
N ARG A 133 -5.76 10.37 -13.38
CA ARG A 133 -5.94 8.92 -13.57
C ARG A 133 -5.39 8.07 -12.42
N HIS A 134 -4.50 8.62 -11.59
CA HIS A 134 -3.78 7.85 -10.58
C HIS A 134 -3.56 8.65 -9.31
N ILE A 135 -3.68 7.96 -8.18
CA ILE A 135 -3.26 8.41 -6.86
C ILE A 135 -2.21 7.41 -6.38
N ARG A 136 -1.00 7.89 -6.09
CA ARG A 136 0.16 7.03 -5.76
C ARG A 136 0.95 7.63 -4.60
N LEU A 137 1.61 6.78 -3.82
CA LEU A 137 2.52 7.19 -2.76
C LEU A 137 3.98 7.03 -3.23
N ARG A 138 4.86 7.89 -2.75
CA ARG A 138 6.31 7.79 -2.98
C ARG A 138 7.12 8.34 -1.81
N LYS A 139 8.38 7.95 -1.71
CA LYS A 139 9.35 8.61 -0.83
C LYS A 139 9.72 9.98 -1.37
N ALA A 140 9.93 10.94 -0.45
CA ALA A 140 10.37 12.29 -0.76
C ALA A 140 11.81 12.35 -1.30
N SER A 141 12.64 11.37 -0.95
CA SER A 141 14.05 11.22 -1.33
C SER A 141 14.44 9.78 -1.58
#